data_AF-A0A2E7H2Q7-F1
#
_entry.id   AF-A0A2E7H2Q7-F1
#
_cell.length_a   1.000
_cell.length_b   1.000
_cell.length_c   1.000
_cell.angle_alpha   90.00
_cell.angle_beta   90.00
_cell.angle_gamma   90.00
#
_symmetry.space_group_name_H-M   'P 1'
#
loop_
_entity.id
_entity.type
_entity.pdbx_description
1 polymer ?
#
loop_
_entity_poly.entity_id
_entity_poly.type
_entity_poly.pdbx_seq_one_letter_code
_entity_poly.pdbx_strand_id
1 'polypeptide(L)' 'MAHHQAGFVLVLPVHPLANHTTKRIEVDHPFDLLNGEWSKVHALIERCGWIVQSAHVERVHRSLSRLILHARCAPQD' A
#
# COMPACT_ATOMS: atom_id res chain seq x y z
N MET A 1 -7.99 11.95 19.72
CA MET A 1 -7.47 12.53 18.47
C MET A 1 -6.25 11.73 18.05
N ALA A 2 -6.09 11.40 16.77
CA ALA A 2 -4.92 10.69 16.27
C ALA A 2 -3.69 11.61 16.36
N HIS A 3 -2.56 11.08 16.82
CA HIS A 3 -1.31 11.85 16.92
C HIS A 3 -0.83 12.23 15.51
N HIS A 4 -0.34 13.45 15.28
CA HIS A 4 0.11 13.91 13.94
C HIS A 4 1.33 13.12 13.41
N GLN A 5 1.99 12.34 14.27
CA GLN A 5 3.04 11.39 13.89
C GLN A 5 2.57 9.93 13.84
N ALA A 6 1.28 9.67 14.07
CA ALA A 6 0.73 8.33 13.92
C ALA A 6 0.86 7.90 12.46
N GLY A 7 1.58 6.81 12.25
CA GLY A 7 1.66 6.10 10.99
C GLY A 7 1.22 4.66 11.19
N PHE A 8 0.80 4.03 10.11
CA PHE A 8 0.60 2.59 10.09
C PHE A 8 1.21 1.98 8.84
N VAL A 9 1.45 0.68 8.93
CA VAL A 9 1.88 -0.15 7.80
C VAL A 9 0.74 -1.10 7.47
N LEU A 10 0.34 -1.13 6.20
CA LEU A 10 -0.59 -2.12 5.68
C LEU A 10 0.16 -3.11 4.81
N VAL A 11 0.00 -4.40 5.07
CA VAL A 11 0.60 -5.48 4.28
C VAL A 11 -0.51 -6.24 3.57
N LEU A 12 -0.51 -6.23 2.24
CA LEU A 12 -1.52 -6.86 1.40
C LEU A 12 -0.89 -7.94 0.51
N PRO A 13 -1.57 -9.08 0.33
CA PRO A 13 -1.14 -10.06 -0.65
C PRO A 13 -1.43 -9.56 -2.07
N VAL A 14 -0.41 -9.61 -2.93
CA VAL A 14 -0.49 -9.23 -4.37
C VAL A 14 0.10 -10.32 -5.26
N HIS A 15 -0.37 -10.38 -6.50
CA HIS A 15 0.30 -11.14 -7.53
C HIS A 15 1.72 -10.58 -7.76
N PRO A 16 2.72 -11.43 -8.01
CA PRO A 16 4.09 -10.94 -8.21
C PRO A 16 4.17 -10.02 -9.43
N LEU A 17 4.87 -8.90 -9.26
CA LEU A 17 5.24 -8.05 -10.39
C LEU A 17 6.09 -8.86 -11.39
N ALA A 18 5.89 -8.57 -12.69
CA ALA A 18 6.63 -9.18 -13.77
C ALA A 18 8.16 -9.05 -13.56
N ASN A 19 8.59 -7.85 -13.18
CA ASN A 19 9.98 -7.57 -12.84
C ASN A 19 10.13 -7.44 -11.32
N HIS A 20 11.01 -8.27 -10.75
CA HIS A 20 11.37 -8.11 -9.34
C HIS A 20 12.15 -6.80 -9.16
N THR A 21 11.77 -6.03 -8.16
CA THR A 21 12.42 -4.77 -7.80
C THR A 21 12.44 -4.62 -6.28
N THR A 22 13.53 -4.08 -5.76
CA THR A 22 13.62 -3.62 -4.37
C THR A 22 13.36 -2.11 -4.26
N LYS A 23 13.15 -1.44 -5.40
CA LYS A 23 12.85 -0.01 -5.44
C LYS A 23 11.43 0.25 -4.94
N ARG A 24 11.27 1.43 -4.35
CA ARG A 24 9.95 1.99 -4.06
C ARG A 24 9.13 2.06 -5.34
N ILE A 25 7.85 1.73 -5.21
CA ILE A 25 6.87 1.80 -6.30
C ILE A 25 6.00 3.02 -6.07
N GLU A 26 5.64 3.68 -7.15
CA GLU A 26 4.68 4.78 -7.12
C GLU A 26 3.31 4.28 -6.64
N VAL A 27 2.61 5.10 -5.86
CA VAL A 27 1.34 4.71 -5.24
C VAL A 27 0.22 4.57 -6.28
N ASP A 28 0.33 5.29 -7.39
CA ASP A 28 -0.58 5.21 -8.54
C ASP A 28 -0.43 3.93 -9.37
N HIS A 29 0.58 3.10 -9.07
CA HIS A 29 0.76 1.81 -9.69
C HIS A 29 -0.49 0.93 -9.49
N PRO A 30 -1.03 0.30 -10.55
CA PRO A 30 -2.20 -0.54 -10.45
C PRO A 30 -1.82 -1.93 -9.88
N PHE A 31 -1.68 -2.02 -8.55
CA PHE A 31 -1.34 -3.29 -7.90
C PHE A 31 -2.42 -4.35 -8.11
N ASP A 32 -2.01 -5.54 -8.52
CA ASP A 32 -2.89 -6.69 -8.69
C ASP A 32 -3.03 -7.44 -7.36
N LEU A 33 -4.06 -7.08 -6.58
CA LEU A 33 -4.33 -7.68 -5.28
C LEU A 33 -4.84 -9.12 -5.44
N LEU A 34 -4.48 -10.01 -4.50
CA LEU A 34 -5.07 -11.36 -4.48
C LEU A 34 -6.58 -11.33 -4.21
N ASN A 35 -7.07 -10.29 -3.51
CA ASN A 35 -8.48 -10.14 -3.18
C ASN A 35 -8.89 -8.67 -3.28
N GLY A 36 -9.97 -8.40 -4.01
CA GLY A 36 -10.49 -7.05 -4.20
C GLY A 36 -9.69 -6.24 -5.21
N GLU A 37 -9.94 -4.94 -5.24
CA GLU A 37 -9.36 -4.02 -6.21
C GLU A 37 -8.51 -2.96 -5.49
N TRP A 38 -7.31 -2.67 -6.03
CA TRP A 38 -6.42 -1.66 -5.45
C TRP A 38 -7.09 -0.29 -5.31
N SER A 39 -7.83 0.15 -6.33
CA SER A 39 -8.56 1.42 -6.32
C SER A 39 -9.52 1.54 -5.13
N LYS A 40 -10.24 0.46 -4.78
CA LYS A 40 -11.17 0.42 -3.64
C LYS A 40 -10.43 0.48 -2.30
N VAL A 41 -9.30 -0.22 -2.19
CA VAL A 41 -8.46 -0.18 -0.98
C VAL A 41 -7.83 1.20 -0.81
N HIS A 42 -7.29 1.78 -1.87
CA HIS A 42 -6.70 3.12 -1.86
C HIS A 42 -7.74 4.17 -1.43
N ALA A 43 -8.92 4.16 -2.05
CA ALA A 43 -10.01 5.07 -1.69
C ALA A 43 -10.47 4.87 -0.23
N LEU A 44 -10.45 3.63 0.30
CA LEU A 44 -10.75 3.39 1.71
C LEU A 44 -9.70 4.01 2.64
N ILE A 45 -8.40 3.87 2.32
CA ILE A 45 -7.30 4.47 3.08
C ILE A 45 -7.48 6.00 3.14
N GLU A 46 -7.72 6.63 2.00
CA GLU A 46 -7.95 8.09 1.90
C GLU A 46 -9.19 8.53 2.68
N ARG A 47 -10.32 7.82 2.53
CA ARG A 47 -11.56 8.10 3.28
C ARG A 47 -11.41 7.98 4.80
N CYS A 48 -10.50 7.12 5.25
CA CYS A 48 -10.18 6.97 6.66
C CYS A 48 -9.23 8.07 7.18
N GLY A 49 -8.89 9.07 6.35
CA GLY A 49 -8.03 10.19 6.72
C GLY A 49 -6.55 9.84 6.70
N TRP A 50 -6.13 8.92 5.83
CA TRP A 50 -4.73 8.51 5.72
C TRP A 50 -4.17 8.80 4.32
N ILE A 51 -2.90 9.17 4.27
CA ILE A 51 -2.17 9.40 3.02
C ILE A 51 -1.06 8.35 2.91
N VAL A 52 -1.10 7.54 1.85
CA VAL A 52 -0.03 6.61 1.52
C VAL A 52 1.21 7.40 1.15
N GLN A 53 2.28 7.21 1.92
CA GLN A 53 3.56 7.83 1.64
C GLN A 53 4.32 6.98 0.63
N SER A 54 4.50 5.69 0.92
CA SER A 54 5.33 4.79 0.10
C SER A 54 4.68 3.43 -0.09
N ALA A 55 5.00 2.80 -1.22
CA ALA A 55 4.67 1.42 -1.52
C ALA A 55 5.95 0.63 -1.86
N HIS A 56 6.04 -0.58 -1.32
CA HIS A 56 7.10 -1.53 -1.60
C HIS A 56 6.50 -2.89 -1.89
N VAL A 57 7.05 -3.62 -2.86
CA VAL A 57 6.62 -4.98 -3.16
C VAL A 57 7.77 -5.94 -2.95
N GLU A 58 7.56 -6.90 -2.06
CA GLU A 58 8.52 -7.97 -1.81
C GLU A 58 7.97 -9.30 -2.27
N ARG A 59 8.80 -10.09 -2.95
CA ARG A 59 8.44 -11.44 -3.37
C ARG A 59 8.51 -12.38 -2.16
N VAL A 60 7.43 -13.14 -1.91
CA VAL A 60 7.39 -14.19 -0.89
C VAL A 60 7.75 -15.54 -1.52
N HIS A 61 7.06 -15.91 -2.60
CA HIS A 61 7.39 -17.06 -3.45
C HIS A 61 6.92 -16.82 -4.89
N ARG A 62 7.04 -17.84 -5.77
CA ARG A 62 6.81 -17.69 -7.22
C ARG A 62 5.46 -17.12 -7.64
N SER A 63 4.43 -17.23 -6.80
CA SER A 63 3.04 -16.87 -7.11
C SER A 63 2.46 -15.89 -6.09
N LEU A 64 3.27 -15.37 -5.17
CA LEU A 64 2.82 -14.47 -4.12
C LEU A 64 3.89 -13.45 -3.79
N SER A 65 3.47 -12.19 -3.76
CA SER A 65 4.22 -11.07 -3.23
C SER A 65 3.41 -10.38 -2.14
N ARG A 66 4.09 -9.58 -1.32
CA ARG A 66 3.47 -8.69 -0.34
C ARG A 66 3.68 -7.24 -0.78
N LEU A 67 2.58 -6.50 -0.85
CA LEU A 67 2.58 -5.06 -0.96
C LEU A 67 2.62 -4.48 0.45
N ILE A 68 3.65 -3.68 0.73
CA ILE A 68 3.88 -3.01 2.00
C ILE A 68 3.65 -1.52 1.78
N LEU A 69 2.60 -1.00 2.38
CA LEU A 69 2.23 0.41 2.32
C LEU A 69 2.60 1.08 3.63
N HIS A 70 3.27 2.22 3.55
CA HIS A 70 3.46 3.09 4.71
C HIS A 70 2.57 4.31 4.54
N ALA A 71 1.66 4.53 5.50
CA ALA A 71 0.72 5.63 5.47
C ALA A 71 0.80 6.45 6.76
N ARG A 72 0.49 7.74 6.65
CA ARG A 72 0.44 8.67 7.78
C ARG A 72 -0.93 9.31 7.88
N CYS A 73 -1.29 9.75 9.08
CA CYS A 73 -2.50 10.52 9.29
C CYS A 73 -2.47 11.75 8.38
N ALA A 74 -3.51 11.95 7.58
CA ALA A 74 -3.74 13.22 6.91
C ALA A 74 -3.96 14.27 8.02
N PRO A 75 -3.32 15.44 7.95
CA PRO A 75 -3.71 16.56 8.79
C PRO A 75 -5.21 16.79 8.59
N GLN A 76 -5.98 16.83 9.68
CA GLN A 76 -7.36 17.31 9.63
C GLN A 76 -7.29 18.83 9.81
N ASP A 77 -7.69 19.58 8.78
CA ASP A 77 -7.88 21.03 8.85
C ASP A 77 -9.08 21.39 9.75
#